data_AF-Q1KSI9-F1
#
_entry.id   AF-Q1KSI9-F1
#
_cell.length_a   1.000
_cell.length_b   1.000
_cell.length_c   1.000
_cell.angle_alpha   90.00
_cell.angle_beta   90.00
_cell.angle_gamma   90.00
#
_symmetry.space_group_name_H-M   'P 1'
#
loop_
_entity.id
_entity.type
_entity.pdbx_description
1 polymer ?
#
loop_
_entity_poly.entity_id
_entity_poly.type
_entity_poly.pdbx_seq_one_letter_code
_entity_poly.pdbx_strand_id
1 'polypeptide(L)'
;MAFRVRNPDLRSLILLSLLTIASAKVFFEERFEDGWENRWVKSDWKKDENLAGQWNHTSGQWNGNANDKGIQTSEDYRFYAISAEYYNHQASQGYCSHCSHCSLGAKQMIP
;
A
#
# COMPACT_ATOMS: atom_id res chain seq x y z
N MET A 1 27.85 44.03 -17.65
CA MET A 1 28.38 42.83 -16.95
C MET A 1 28.25 41.66 -17.91
N ALA A 2 29.37 41.07 -18.36
CA ALA A 2 29.36 39.97 -19.32
C ALA A 2 29.18 38.64 -18.57
N PHE A 3 28.06 37.95 -18.78
CA PHE A 3 27.86 36.59 -18.27
C PHE A 3 28.75 35.64 -19.07
N ARG A 4 29.83 35.18 -18.44
CA ARG A 4 30.68 34.12 -19.00
C ARG A 4 29.89 32.82 -18.96
N VAL A 5 29.30 32.41 -20.09
CA VAL A 5 28.64 31.11 -20.23
C VAL A 5 29.71 30.03 -20.07
N ARG A 6 29.73 29.36 -18.91
CA ARG A 6 30.63 28.25 -18.63
C ARG A 6 30.07 27.04 -19.38
N ASN A 7 30.83 26.46 -20.31
CA ASN A 7 30.44 25.23 -20.99
C ASN A 7 30.20 24.16 -19.91
N PRO A 8 28.99 23.57 -19.82
CA PRO A 8 28.70 22.58 -18.80
C PRO A 8 29.53 21.31 -19.08
N ASP A 9 30.26 20.84 -18.07
CA ASP A 9 31.00 19.59 -18.12
C ASP A 9 30.03 18.44 -18.42
N LEU A 10 30.39 17.54 -19.35
CA LEU A 10 29.59 16.38 -19.74
C LEU A 10 29.17 15.54 -18.52
N ARG A 11 30.04 15.49 -17.49
CA ARG A 11 29.73 14.82 -16.22
C ARG A 11 28.59 15.51 -15.48
N SER A 12 28.60 16.84 -15.43
CA SER A 12 27.53 17.64 -14.84
C SER A 12 26.22 17.50 -15.61
N LEU A 13 26.27 17.39 -16.94
CA LEU A 13 25.10 17.14 -17.79
C LEU A 13 24.50 15.75 -17.54
N ILE A 14 25.34 14.71 -17.45
CA ILE A 14 24.89 13.34 -17.14
C ILE A 14 24.25 13.29 -15.76
N LEU A 15 24.85 13.89 -14.73
CA LEU A 15 24.28 13.94 -13.40
C LEU A 15 22.92 14.67 -13.39
N LEU A 16 22.82 15.83 -14.06
CA LEU A 16 21.54 16.55 -14.19
C LEU A 16 20.46 15.70 -14.86
N SER A 17 20.84 14.93 -15.89
CA SER A 17 19.93 14.05 -16.64
C SER A 17 19.42 12.85 -15.82
N LEU A 18 20.23 12.35 -14.89
CA LEU A 18 19.83 11.25 -14.02
C LEU A 18 18.89 11.73 -12.92
N LEU A 19 19.06 12.96 -12.43
CA LEU A 19 18.18 13.55 -11.42
C LEU A 19 16.74 13.74 -11.91
N THR A 20 16.50 13.96 -13.21
CA THR A 20 15.14 14.14 -13.75
C THR A 20 14.36 12.83 -13.86
N ILE A 21 15.04 11.67 -13.86
CA ILE A 21 14.42 10.34 -14.00
C ILE A 21 14.15 9.72 -12.63
N ALA A 22 14.82 10.18 -11.58
CA ALA A 22 14.61 9.71 -10.22
C ALA A 22 13.35 10.31 -9.58
N SER A 23 12.17 9.78 -9.95
CA SER A 23 10.89 10.09 -9.31
C SER A 23 10.23 8.81 -8.81
N ALA A 24 9.85 8.79 -7.53
CA ALA A 24 9.10 7.70 -6.93
C ALA A 24 7.70 8.20 -6.56
N LYS A 25 6.66 7.48 -7.02
CA LYS A 25 5.27 7.77 -6.67
C LYS A 25 4.75 6.67 -5.77
N VAL A 26 4.29 7.05 -4.57
CA VAL A 26 3.62 6.15 -3.64
C VAL A 26 2.15 6.06 -4.05
N PHE A 27 1.69 4.86 -4.39
CA PHE A 27 0.32 4.61 -4.85
C PHE A 27 -0.60 4.09 -3.75
N PHE A 28 -0.02 3.35 -2.82
CA PHE A 28 -0.69 2.85 -1.63
C PHE A 28 0.33 2.81 -0.51
N GLU A 29 -0.02 3.41 0.61
CA GLU A 29 0.72 3.33 1.86
C GLU A 29 -0.31 3.06 2.95
N GLU A 30 -0.01 2.11 3.81
CA GLU A 30 -0.81 1.80 4.98
C GLU A 30 0.11 1.64 6.18
N ARG A 31 -0.23 2.35 7.26
CA ARG A 31 0.51 2.34 8.52
C ARG A 31 -0.32 1.72 9.65
N PHE A 32 -1.60 1.44 9.39
CA PHE A 32 -2.55 0.91 10.35
C PHE A 32 -2.62 1.78 11.60
N GLU A 33 -2.77 3.09 11.43
CA GLU A 33 -2.96 3.99 12.56
C GLU A 33 -4.35 3.77 13.22
N ASP A 34 -4.58 4.40 14.36
CA ASP A 34 -5.90 4.35 15.01
C ASP A 34 -7.00 4.84 14.03
N GLY A 35 -8.08 4.07 13.90
CA GLY A 35 -9.14 4.33 12.93
C GLY A 35 -8.93 3.71 11.54
N TRP A 36 -7.96 2.80 11.37
CA TRP A 36 -7.72 2.05 10.14
C TRP A 36 -8.98 1.38 9.55
N GLU A 37 -9.95 1.00 10.38
CA GLU A 37 -11.22 0.41 9.97
C GLU A 37 -12.07 1.32 9.06
N ASN A 38 -11.82 2.64 9.05
CA ASN A 38 -12.51 3.57 8.15
C ASN A 38 -12.12 3.36 6.68
N ARG A 39 -10.92 2.82 6.42
CA ARG A 39 -10.40 2.60 5.07
C ARG A 39 -10.53 1.15 4.62
N TRP A 40 -10.51 0.23 5.56
CA TRP A 40 -10.49 -1.21 5.30
C TRP A 40 -11.86 -1.84 5.54
N VAL A 41 -12.36 -2.56 4.53
CA VAL A 41 -13.65 -3.25 4.55
C VAL A 41 -13.42 -4.75 4.69
N LYS A 42 -13.98 -5.35 5.75
CA LYS A 42 -13.96 -6.81 6.00
C LYS A 42 -14.95 -7.49 5.04
N SER A 43 -14.53 -8.60 4.44
CA SER A 43 -15.37 -9.36 3.51
C SER A 43 -16.44 -10.14 4.25
N ASP A 44 -17.68 -10.15 3.74
CA ASP A 44 -18.77 -10.96 4.29
C ASP A 44 -18.72 -12.44 3.83
N TRP A 45 -17.77 -12.82 2.96
CA TRP A 45 -17.69 -14.15 2.30
C TRP A 45 -17.71 -15.38 3.23
N LYS A 46 -17.32 -15.24 4.51
CA LYS A 46 -17.33 -16.33 5.50
C LYS A 46 -18.06 -15.98 6.81
N LYS A 47 -18.89 -14.94 6.76
CA LYS A 47 -19.60 -14.43 7.93
C LYS A 47 -20.74 -15.36 8.36
N ASP A 48 -21.51 -15.88 7.40
CA ASP A 48 -22.69 -16.71 7.69
C ASP A 48 -22.32 -18.09 8.27
N GLU A 49 -21.16 -18.62 7.89
CA GLU A 49 -20.60 -19.86 8.45
C GLU A 49 -19.94 -19.65 9.83
N ASN A 50 -19.93 -18.41 10.33
CA ASN A 50 -19.19 -17.99 11.52
C ASN A 50 -17.71 -18.41 11.47
N LEU A 51 -17.10 -18.41 10.28
CA LEU A 51 -15.69 -18.75 10.07
C LEU A 51 -14.83 -17.52 9.75
N ALA A 52 -15.43 -16.34 9.61
CA ALA A 52 -14.71 -15.08 9.45
C ALA A 52 -14.01 -14.68 10.77
N GLY A 53 -12.68 -14.54 10.72
CA GLY A 53 -11.87 -14.22 11.88
C GLY A 53 -11.87 -12.73 12.23
N GLN A 54 -11.62 -12.44 13.50
CA GLN A 54 -11.50 -11.07 14.01
C GLN A 54 -10.09 -10.49 13.88
N TRP A 55 -10.02 -9.18 13.68
CA TRP A 55 -8.77 -8.45 13.53
C TRP A 55 -8.45 -7.71 14.82
N ASN A 56 -7.23 -7.85 15.30
CA ASN A 56 -6.71 -7.09 16.42
C ASN A 56 -5.77 -5.98 15.92
N HIS A 57 -5.76 -4.84 16.61
CA HIS A 57 -4.89 -3.71 16.29
C HIS A 57 -3.81 -3.57 17.38
N THR A 58 -2.58 -3.99 17.07
CA THR A 58 -1.54 -4.17 18.09
C THR A 58 -0.14 -4.01 17.50
N SER A 59 0.81 -3.59 18.33
CA SER A 59 2.25 -3.58 18.02
C SER A 59 2.90 -4.95 18.26
N GLY A 60 2.15 -5.94 18.74
CA GLY A 60 2.64 -7.28 19.07
C GLY A 60 3.40 -7.35 20.39
N GLN A 61 3.80 -8.57 20.77
CA GLN A 61 4.47 -8.83 22.05
C GLN A 61 5.85 -8.17 22.16
N TRP A 62 6.53 -8.01 21.03
CA TRP A 62 7.86 -7.42 20.94
C TRP A 62 7.82 -6.34 19.87
N ASN A 63 8.11 -5.10 20.25
CA ASN A 63 8.09 -3.96 19.34
C ASN A 63 9.25 -3.01 19.64
N GLY A 64 9.74 -2.33 18.59
CA GLY A 64 10.70 -1.24 18.72
C GLY A 64 10.04 0.09 19.13
N ASN A 65 8.73 0.21 18.85
CA ASN A 65 7.91 1.37 19.19
C ASN A 65 6.46 0.89 19.40
N ALA A 66 5.89 1.21 20.56
CA ALA A 66 4.54 0.79 20.93
C ALA A 66 3.43 1.48 20.12
N ASN A 67 3.74 2.62 19.48
CA ASN A 67 2.81 3.33 18.61
C ASN A 67 2.78 2.78 17.18
N ASP A 68 3.82 2.03 16.78
CA ASP A 68 3.87 1.41 15.46
C ASP A 68 3.08 0.10 15.51
N LYS A 69 1.76 0.23 15.40
CA LYS A 69 0.82 -0.89 15.43
C LYS A 69 0.57 -1.43 14.02
N GLY A 70 0.07 -2.66 13.97
CA GLY A 70 -0.43 -3.31 12.76
C GLY A 70 -1.71 -4.07 13.03
N ILE A 71 -2.30 -4.62 11.97
CA ILE A 71 -3.42 -5.55 12.11
C ILE A 71 -2.92 -6.99 12.26
N GLN A 72 -3.51 -7.73 13.19
CA GLN A 72 -3.16 -9.11 13.50
C GLN A 72 -4.42 -9.99 13.47
N THR A 73 -4.28 -11.21 12.97
CA THR A 73 -5.29 -12.27 13.07
C THR A 73 -5.40 -12.75 14.53
N SER A 74 -6.58 -12.68 15.14
CA SER A 74 -6.73 -12.97 16.57
C SER A 74 -7.13 -14.41 16.91
N GLU A 75 -7.66 -15.15 15.96
CA GLU A 75 -8.25 -16.48 16.14
C GLU A 75 -7.62 -17.52 15.21
N ASP A 76 -7.36 -18.71 15.76
CA ASP A 76 -6.91 -19.88 15.00
C ASP A 76 -8.07 -20.50 14.20
N TYR A 77 -7.75 -21.15 13.07
CA TYR A 77 -8.72 -21.84 12.21
C TYR A 77 -9.89 -20.97 11.71
N ARG A 78 -9.60 -19.69 11.42
CA ARG A 78 -10.54 -18.74 10.81
C ARG A 78 -10.04 -18.24 9.47
N PHE A 79 -10.97 -17.80 8.62
CA PHE A 79 -10.66 -17.15 7.35
C PHE A 79 -10.60 -15.63 7.51
N TYR A 80 -9.60 -15.03 6.89
CA TYR A 80 -9.37 -13.59 6.95
C TYR A 80 -9.36 -13.01 5.55
N ALA A 81 -10.30 -12.10 5.29
CA ALA A 81 -10.41 -11.40 4.02
C ALA A 81 -10.80 -9.95 4.25
N ILE A 82 -9.94 -9.02 3.81
CA ILE A 82 -10.16 -7.59 3.96
C ILE A 82 -9.65 -6.85 2.72
N SER A 83 -10.25 -5.70 2.43
CA SER A 83 -9.81 -4.86 1.32
C SER A 83 -9.90 -3.37 1.60
N ALA A 84 -8.95 -2.60 1.08
CA ALA A 84 -8.96 -1.15 1.10
C ALA A 84 -8.98 -0.59 -0.32
N GLU A 85 -9.82 0.40 -0.57
CA GLU A 85 -9.83 1.12 -1.84
C GLU A 85 -8.62 2.06 -1.93
N TYR A 86 -8.04 2.20 -3.13
CA TYR A 86 -7.06 3.23 -3.42
C TYR A 86 -7.27 3.81 -4.81
N TYR A 87 -7.14 5.12 -4.90
CA TYR A 87 -7.37 5.82 -6.16
C TYR A 87 -6.09 5.88 -6.98
N ASN A 88 -6.01 5.09 -8.06
CA ASN A 88 -5.04 5.34 -9.11
C ASN A 88 -5.57 4.89 -10.47
N HIS A 89 -5.77 5.84 -11.39
CA HIS A 89 -6.18 5.55 -12.77
C HIS A 89 -5.13 4.80 -13.60
N GLN A 90 -3.90 4.70 -13.12
CA GLN A 90 -2.89 3.86 -13.74
C GLN A 90 -3.04 2.44 -13.24
N ALA A 91 -4.04 1.73 -13.77
CA ALA A 91 -4.03 0.28 -13.75
C ALA A 91 -2.66 -0.19 -14.27
N SER A 92 -1.95 -1.01 -13.50
CA SER A 92 -0.85 -1.80 -14.07
C SER A 92 -1.48 -2.65 -15.17
N GLN A 93 -1.31 -2.24 -16.44
CA GLN A 93 -1.90 -2.89 -17.62
C GLN A 93 -1.27 -4.27 -17.90
N GLY A 94 -1.23 -5.15 -16.90
CA GLY A 94 -0.58 -6.45 -17.01
C GLY A 94 -1.19 -7.57 -16.20
N TYR A 95 -2.18 -7.35 -15.32
CA TYR A 95 -2.62 -8.42 -14.41
C TYR A 95 -4.12 -8.65 -14.21
N CYS A 96 -5.03 -7.93 -14.86
CA CYS A 96 -6.47 -8.21 -14.72
C CYS A 96 -7.24 -7.85 -16.01
N SER A 97 -7.20 -8.73 -17.01
CA SER A 97 -7.99 -8.60 -18.25
C SER A 97 -9.40 -9.19 -18.14
N HIS A 98 -9.86 -9.60 -16.95
CA HIS A 98 -11.16 -10.26 -16.78
C HIS A 98 -11.83 -9.98 -15.41
N CYS A 99 -11.90 -8.73 -14.97
CA CYS A 99 -12.82 -8.35 -13.89
C CYS A 99 -13.39 -6.96 -14.15
N SER A 100 -14.59 -6.93 -14.76
CA SER A 100 -15.42 -5.74 -14.99
C SER A 100 -15.95 -5.07 -13.70
N HIS A 101 -15.47 -5.49 -12.52
CA HIS A 101 -15.82 -4.96 -11.20
C HIS A 101 -14.60 -4.79 -10.27
N CYS A 102 -13.39 -4.59 -10.80
CA CYS A 102 -12.24 -4.22 -9.97
C CYS A 102 -12.20 -2.70 -9.77
N SER A 103 -12.91 -2.20 -8.76
CA SER A 103 -12.39 -1.05 -8.01
C SER A 103 -10.97 -1.44 -7.58
N LEU A 104 -9.97 -0.64 -7.94
CA LEU A 104 -8.57 -0.90 -7.62
C LEU A 104 -8.42 -0.87 -6.09
N GLY A 105 -8.50 -2.04 -5.48
CA GLY A 105 -8.45 -2.21 -4.04
C GLY A 105 -7.33 -3.17 -3.67
N ALA A 106 -6.57 -2.82 -2.62
CA ALA A 106 -5.65 -3.77 -2.01
C ALA A 106 -6.50 -4.86 -1.35
N LYS A 107 -6.32 -6.12 -1.76
CA LYS A 107 -7.00 -7.28 -1.15
C LYS A 107 -5.97 -8.09 -0.39
N GLN A 108 -6.25 -8.39 0.87
CA GLN A 108 -5.46 -9.30 1.68
C GLN A 108 -6.34 -10.48 2.08
N MET A 109 -5.96 -11.66 1.60
CA MET A 109 -6.58 -12.95 1.95
C MET A 109 -5.51 -13.80 2.63
N ILE A 110 -5.78 -14.23 3.86
CA ILE A 110 -4.91 -15.14 4.61
C ILE A 110 -5.67 -16.48 4.69
N PRO A 111 -5.16 -17.55 4.04
CA PRO A 111 -5.80 -18.86 4.04
C PRO A 111 -5.73 -19.57 5.39
#